data_AF-A0A0J1IJM4-F1
#
_entry.id   AF-A0A0J1IJM4-F1
#
_cell.length_a   1.000
_cell.length_b   1.000
_cell.length_c   1.000
_cell.angle_alpha   90.00
_cell.angle_beta   90.00
_cell.angle_gamma   90.00
#
_symmetry.space_group_name_H-M   'P 1'
#
loop_
_entity.id
_entity.type
_entity.pdbx_description
1 polymer ?
#
loop_
_entity_poly.entity_id
_entity_poly.type
_entity_poly.pdbx_seq_one_letter_code
_entity_poly.pdbx_strand_id
1 'polypeptide(L)'
;MGCGKKEDIHGTSSCVCEVVRAIKDIQDSAEDNCECETNCFSEPLGSLVSPTKRKKADTRVFVLSSADGSPFHAFFTGHDCNCVSIFFRVEDIFDNCCAVLRVLAPIGKDGETLDIVGHKGIDLSKICELEGFQRTSSCITVDLNCFCAVQCIADVDLNVCD
;
A
#
# COMPACT_ATOMS: atom_id res chain seq x y z
N MET A 1 -10.94 -14.73 8.35
CA MET A 1 -12.03 -14.23 9.21
C MET A 1 -13.08 -13.62 8.29
N GLY A 2 -14.32 -14.11 8.36
CA GLY A 2 -15.35 -13.90 7.34
C GLY A 2 -16.00 -12.52 7.40
N CYS A 3 -16.28 -11.94 6.24
CA CYS A 3 -17.14 -10.76 6.09
C CYS A 3 -18.60 -11.13 6.37
N GLY A 4 -19.05 -10.86 7.59
CA GLY A 4 -20.47 -10.81 7.96
C GLY A 4 -20.88 -9.36 8.15
N LYS A 5 -21.75 -8.87 7.26
CA LYS A 5 -22.38 -7.54 7.39
C LYS A 5 -23.09 -7.44 8.74
N LYS A 6 -22.69 -6.46 9.55
CA LYS A 6 -23.58 -5.86 10.56
C LYS A 6 -24.05 -4.54 10.00
N GLU A 7 -25.37 -4.41 9.85
CA GLU A 7 -26.02 -3.16 9.52
C GLU A 7 -25.96 -2.25 10.75
N ASP A 8 -24.94 -1.40 10.82
CA ASP A 8 -24.96 -0.23 11.70
C ASP A 8 -25.24 1.00 10.84
N ILE A 9 -26.25 1.76 11.25
CA ILE A 9 -26.75 2.97 10.62
C ILE A 9 -25.72 4.08 10.84
N HIS A 10 -24.60 4.07 10.10
CA HIS A 10 -23.62 5.14 9.95
C HIS A 10 -22.78 4.92 8.68
N GLY A 11 -23.35 5.27 7.51
CA GLY A 11 -22.65 5.28 6.22
C GLY A 11 -22.29 3.89 5.69
N THR A 12 -22.81 3.51 4.53
CA THR A 12 -22.33 2.35 3.76
C THR A 12 -20.84 2.53 3.44
N SER A 13 -19.95 2.02 4.29
CA SER A 13 -18.51 1.99 4.03
C SER A 13 -18.23 1.08 2.84
N SER A 14 -17.49 1.59 1.85
CA SER A 14 -16.98 0.76 0.75
C SER A 14 -16.05 -0.33 1.30
N CYS A 15 -16.11 -1.55 0.74
CA CYS A 15 -15.18 -2.63 1.10
C CYS A 15 -13.71 -2.19 0.96
N VAL A 16 -13.41 -1.33 -0.02
CA VAL A 16 -12.07 -0.77 -0.20
C VAL A 16 -11.69 0.12 0.99
N CYS A 17 -12.60 0.95 1.45
CA CYS A 17 -12.37 1.83 2.60
C CYS A 17 -12.07 1.05 3.88
N GLU A 18 -12.83 -0.01 4.16
CA GLU A 18 -12.59 -0.87 5.33
C GLU A 18 -11.23 -1.56 5.28
N VAL A 19 -10.84 -2.08 4.11
CA VAL A 19 -9.52 -2.73 3.95
C VAL A 19 -8.39 -1.72 4.10
N VAL A 20 -8.50 -0.53 3.51
CA VAL A 20 -7.45 0.49 3.63
C VAL A 20 -7.34 1.02 5.07
N ARG A 21 -8.45 1.13 5.82
CA ARG A 21 -8.41 1.41 7.27
C ARG A 21 -7.67 0.33 8.03
N ALA A 22 -7.99 -0.94 7.78
CA ALA A 22 -7.29 -2.05 8.43
C ALA A 22 -5.79 -2.07 8.09
N ILE A 23 -5.42 -1.71 6.86
CA ILE A 23 -4.01 -1.54 6.48
C ILE A 23 -3.36 -0.43 7.32
N LYS A 24 -4.01 0.73 7.45
CA LYS A 24 -3.53 1.86 8.26
C LYS A 24 -3.32 1.44 9.73
N ASP A 25 -4.29 0.77 10.34
CA ASP A 25 -4.18 0.29 11.73
C ASP A 25 -2.98 -0.65 11.95
N ILE A 26 -2.71 -1.52 10.97
CA ILE A 26 -1.56 -2.43 11.00
C ILE A 26 -0.24 -1.66 10.86
N GLN A 27 -0.19 -0.67 9.97
CA GLN A 27 1.00 0.16 9.76
C GLN A 27 1.30 1.05 10.97
N ASP A 28 0.29 1.66 11.57
CA ASP A 28 0.44 2.47 12.79
C ASP A 28 0.95 1.61 13.95
N SER A 29 0.43 0.39 14.07
CA SER A 29 0.94 -0.57 15.04
C SER A 29 2.41 -0.94 14.78
N ALA A 30 2.87 -0.99 13.53
CA ALA A 30 4.26 -1.27 13.19
C ALA A 30 5.18 -0.08 13.47
N GLU A 31 4.68 1.15 13.28
CA GLU A 31 5.38 2.41 13.58
C GLU A 31 5.48 2.66 15.09
N ASP A 32 4.40 2.44 15.86
CA ASP A 32 4.43 2.64 17.32
C ASP A 32 5.31 1.60 18.03
N ASN A 33 5.49 0.41 17.44
CA ASN A 33 6.36 -0.63 17.96
C ASN A 33 7.81 -0.52 17.45
N CYS A 34 8.33 0.67 17.11
CA CYS A 34 9.75 0.82 16.80
C CYS A 34 10.67 0.35 17.97
N GLU A 35 10.15 0.07 19.19
CA GLU A 35 10.91 -0.43 20.36
C GLU A 35 10.45 -1.77 21.01
N CYS A 36 9.38 -2.47 20.60
CA CYS A 36 8.92 -3.67 21.33
C CYS A 36 8.91 -4.98 20.52
N GLU A 37 9.89 -5.83 20.82
CA GLU A 37 9.82 -7.27 20.61
C GLU A 37 8.70 -7.85 21.51
N THR A 38 7.66 -8.44 20.92
CA THR A 38 6.56 -9.22 21.55
C THR A 38 5.42 -8.45 22.24
N ASN A 39 4.36 -8.13 21.48
CA ASN A 39 3.02 -7.95 22.03
C ASN A 39 2.00 -8.82 21.26
N CYS A 40 1.06 -9.46 21.96
CA CYS A 40 0.14 -10.48 21.42
C CYS A 40 -1.10 -9.91 20.68
N PHE A 41 -1.23 -8.58 20.59
CA PHE A 41 -2.34 -7.91 19.90
C PHE A 41 -2.02 -7.50 18.45
N SER A 42 -0.77 -7.65 18.00
CA SER A 42 -0.39 -7.42 16.61
C SER A 42 -0.71 -8.67 15.77
N GLU A 43 -1.77 -8.64 14.95
CA GLU A 43 -1.89 -9.59 13.84
C GLU A 43 -0.71 -9.31 12.87
N PRO A 44 0.27 -10.22 12.73
CA PRO A 44 1.54 -9.82 12.19
C PRO A 44 1.50 -9.74 10.67
N LEU A 45 1.99 -8.62 10.14
CA LEU A 45 2.73 -8.64 8.88
C LEU A 45 3.88 -9.65 9.04
N GLY A 46 4.00 -10.60 8.11
CA GLY A 46 5.02 -11.66 8.19
C GLY A 46 4.71 -12.74 9.22
N SER A 47 4.26 -13.90 8.71
CA SER A 47 3.99 -15.18 9.40
C SER A 47 4.87 -15.50 10.64
N LEU A 48 4.23 -16.06 11.68
CA LEU A 48 4.67 -16.35 13.06
C LEU A 48 5.85 -17.33 13.25
N VAL A 49 6.73 -17.56 12.28
CA VAL A 49 7.60 -18.77 12.27
C VAL A 49 9.08 -18.54 12.62
N SER A 50 9.60 -17.31 12.82
CA SER A 50 10.97 -17.13 13.38
C SER A 50 11.28 -15.71 13.87
N PRO A 51 11.66 -15.51 15.15
CA PRO A 51 12.00 -14.19 15.71
C PRO A 51 13.32 -13.60 15.20
N THR A 52 14.28 -14.42 14.75
CA THR A 52 15.69 -14.00 14.56
C THR A 52 16.04 -13.43 13.18
N LYS A 53 15.07 -13.30 12.28
CA LYS A 53 15.24 -12.74 10.92
C LYS A 53 14.03 -11.89 10.50
N ARG A 54 13.43 -11.14 11.43
CA ARG A 54 12.40 -10.17 11.03
C ARG A 54 13.08 -9.02 10.29
N LYS A 55 12.93 -8.96 8.96
CA LYS A 55 12.95 -7.66 8.29
C LYS A 55 11.75 -6.90 8.85
N LYS A 56 11.97 -5.72 9.43
CA LYS A 56 10.95 -4.94 10.12
C LYS A 56 10.05 -4.30 9.07
N ALA A 57 9.14 -5.07 8.48
CA ALA A 57 8.22 -4.53 7.49
C ALA A 57 7.30 -3.50 8.15
N ASP A 58 7.46 -2.24 7.76
CA ASP A 58 6.68 -1.08 8.23
C ASP A 58 5.53 -0.75 7.27
N THR A 59 5.52 -1.36 6.08
CA THR A 59 4.64 -0.98 4.99
C THR A 59 4.00 -2.17 4.30
N ARG A 60 2.67 -2.18 4.30
CA ARG A 60 1.86 -3.03 3.43
C ARG A 60 1.57 -2.25 2.14
N VAL A 61 2.21 -2.65 1.05
CA VAL A 61 2.01 -2.05 -0.27
C VAL A 61 0.74 -2.61 -0.91
N PHE A 62 -0.07 -1.74 -1.50
CA PHE A 62 -1.29 -2.15 -2.19
C PHE A 62 -1.52 -1.40 -3.50
N VAL A 63 -2.40 -1.96 -4.34
CA VAL A 63 -2.91 -1.38 -5.59
C VAL A 63 -4.41 -1.18 -5.45
N LEU A 64 -4.92 -0.10 -6.04
CA LEU A 64 -6.35 0.18 -6.16
C LEU A 64 -6.77 0.01 -7.63
N SER A 65 -7.96 -0.53 -7.88
CA SER A 65 -8.48 -0.68 -9.24
C SER A 65 -9.87 -0.08 -9.41
N SER A 66 -10.10 0.48 -10.59
CA SER A 66 -11.37 1.03 -11.04
C SER A 66 -12.37 -0.09 -11.42
N ALA A 67 -13.60 0.28 -11.74
CA ALA A 67 -14.67 -0.66 -12.11
C ALA A 67 -14.38 -1.51 -13.36
N ASP A 68 -13.53 -1.02 -14.26
CA ASP A 68 -13.07 -1.74 -15.45
C ASP A 68 -11.92 -2.73 -15.15
N GLY A 69 -11.47 -2.79 -13.89
CA GLY A 69 -10.33 -3.60 -13.46
C GLY A 69 -8.98 -2.95 -13.71
N SER A 70 -8.94 -1.74 -14.30
CA SER A 70 -7.68 -1.04 -14.54
C SER A 70 -7.06 -0.55 -13.22
N PRO A 71 -5.74 -0.73 -13.02
CA PRO A 71 -5.07 -0.22 -11.84
C PRO A 71 -5.02 1.31 -11.88
N PHE A 72 -5.34 1.92 -10.75
CA PHE A 72 -5.20 3.35 -10.53
C PHE A 72 -3.71 3.71 -10.49
N HIS A 73 -3.34 4.77 -11.21
CA HIS A 73 -1.97 5.26 -11.26
C HIS A 73 -1.91 6.71 -10.82
N ALA A 74 -0.75 7.08 -10.27
CA ALA A 74 -0.47 8.44 -9.86
C ALA A 74 0.99 8.80 -10.14
N PHE A 75 1.25 10.10 -10.09
CA PHE A 75 2.58 10.63 -10.36
C PHE A 75 3.41 10.76 -9.09
N PHE A 76 4.72 10.57 -9.23
CA PHE A 76 5.70 10.88 -8.19
C PHE A 76 6.91 11.65 -8.75
N THR A 77 7.59 12.37 -7.87
CA THR A 77 8.77 13.19 -8.19
C THR A 77 10.02 12.61 -7.53
N GLY A 78 11.15 12.58 -8.24
CA GLY A 78 12.44 12.17 -7.64
C GLY A 78 13.45 11.50 -8.57
N HIS A 79 13.07 11.14 -9.81
CA HIS A 79 13.97 10.53 -10.81
C HIS A 79 13.78 11.15 -12.20
N ASP A 80 14.84 11.09 -13.03
CA ASP A 80 15.00 11.89 -14.25
C ASP A 80 14.02 11.57 -15.41
N CYS A 81 13.27 10.47 -15.40
CA CYS A 81 12.34 10.13 -16.50
C CYS A 81 11.07 9.34 -16.12
N ASN A 82 11.02 8.68 -14.95
CA ASN A 82 9.96 7.73 -14.60
C ASN A 82 9.17 8.24 -13.40
N CYS A 83 7.99 8.81 -13.67
CA CYS A 83 7.21 9.53 -12.66
C CYS A 83 5.83 8.92 -12.43
N VAL A 84 5.56 7.66 -12.79
CA VAL A 84 4.24 7.02 -12.67
C VAL A 84 4.33 5.71 -11.90
N SER A 85 3.43 5.52 -10.94
CA SER A 85 3.31 4.26 -10.19
C SER A 85 1.84 3.89 -9.93
N ILE A 86 1.61 2.61 -9.67
CA ILE A 86 0.34 2.03 -9.22
C ILE A 86 0.38 1.54 -7.77
N PHE A 87 1.53 1.68 -7.12
CA PHE A 87 1.80 1.12 -5.80
C PHE A 87 1.69 2.22 -4.75
N PHE A 88 0.92 1.93 -3.70
CA PHE A 88 0.58 2.89 -2.68
C PHE A 88 0.88 2.38 -1.28
N ARG A 89 1.23 3.33 -0.40
CA ARG A 89 1.20 3.23 1.05
C ARG A 89 0.11 4.18 1.56
N VAL A 90 -0.67 3.77 2.55
CA VAL A 90 -1.60 4.69 3.22
C VAL A 90 -0.83 5.50 4.25
N GLU A 91 -0.97 6.82 4.19
CA GLU A 91 -0.41 7.75 5.19
C GLU A 91 -1.49 8.11 6.22
N ASP A 92 -2.71 8.38 5.76
CA ASP A 92 -3.83 8.79 6.59
C ASP A 92 -5.18 8.41 5.97
N ILE A 93 -6.20 8.24 6.80
CA ILE A 93 -7.57 7.93 6.39
C ILE A 93 -8.59 8.69 7.23
N PHE A 94 -9.53 9.33 6.55
CA PHE A 94 -10.59 10.13 7.16
C PHE A 94 -11.89 9.33 7.30
N ASP A 95 -12.77 9.79 8.21
CA ASP A 95 -14.06 9.13 8.50
C ASP A 95 -14.96 9.00 7.25
N ASN A 96 -14.84 9.93 6.31
CA ASN A 96 -15.61 9.96 5.06
C ASN A 96 -15.03 9.07 3.94
N CYS A 97 -14.10 8.16 4.25
CA CYS A 97 -13.41 7.31 3.27
C CYS A 97 -12.53 8.06 2.27
N CYS A 98 -12.17 9.32 2.55
CA CYS A 98 -11.02 9.95 1.91
C CYS A 98 -9.74 9.42 2.53
N ALA A 99 -8.68 9.25 1.75
CA ALA A 99 -7.38 8.82 2.26
C ALA A 99 -6.24 9.61 1.62
N VAL A 100 -5.18 9.82 2.38
CA VAL A 100 -3.89 10.31 1.87
C VAL A 100 -3.02 9.10 1.60
N LEU A 101 -2.62 8.93 0.35
CA LEU A 101 -1.77 7.84 -0.10
C LEU A 101 -0.43 8.39 -0.55
N ARG A 102 0.67 7.76 -0.12
CA ARG A 102 1.99 7.97 -0.68
C ARG A 102 2.18 7.07 -1.88
N VAL A 103 2.65 7.66 -2.97
CA VAL A 103 2.99 6.93 -4.21
C VAL A 103 4.37 6.30 -4.02
N LEU A 104 4.51 5.00 -4.24
CA LEU A 104 5.79 4.30 -4.09
C LEU A 104 6.45 4.10 -5.45
N ALA A 105 7.75 4.37 -5.55
CA ALA A 105 8.49 4.12 -6.78
C ALA A 105 8.79 2.62 -6.92
N PRO A 106 8.41 1.95 -8.03
CA PRO A 106 8.76 0.56 -8.26
C PRO A 106 10.24 0.44 -8.60
N ILE A 107 10.95 -0.50 -7.96
CA ILE A 107 12.38 -0.72 -8.17
C ILE A 107 12.60 -2.05 -8.88
N GLY A 108 13.36 -2.01 -9.98
CA GLY A 108 13.73 -3.17 -10.78
C GLY A 108 14.94 -3.94 -10.23
N LYS A 109 15.33 -5.00 -10.94
CA LYS A 109 16.49 -5.86 -10.63
C LYS A 109 17.84 -5.14 -10.68
N ASP A 110 17.92 -4.09 -11.46
CA ASP A 110 19.10 -3.23 -11.58
C ASP A 110 19.21 -2.21 -10.44
N GLY A 111 18.20 -2.12 -9.56
CA GLY A 111 18.13 -1.13 -8.49
C GLY A 111 17.63 0.24 -8.98
N GLU A 112 17.26 0.36 -10.25
CA GLU A 112 16.72 1.59 -10.83
C GLU A 112 15.19 1.62 -10.76
N THR A 113 14.64 2.83 -10.91
CA THR A 113 13.18 3.02 -10.95
C THR A 113 12.62 2.40 -12.24
N LEU A 114 11.76 1.40 -12.08
CA LEU A 114 11.13 0.69 -13.19
C LEU A 114 10.07 1.55 -13.87
N ASP A 115 10.20 1.75 -15.19
CA ASP A 115 9.15 2.39 -15.97
C ASP A 115 8.02 1.39 -16.26
N ILE A 116 6.94 1.43 -15.49
CA ILE A 116 5.79 0.54 -15.69
C ILE A 116 4.82 1.04 -16.79
N VAL A 117 5.13 2.14 -17.47
CA VAL A 117 4.31 2.67 -18.56
C VAL A 117 4.76 2.05 -19.89
N GLY A 118 3.79 1.67 -20.71
CA GLY A 118 3.97 1.22 -22.09
C GLY A 118 3.15 2.07 -23.05
N HIS A 119 3.20 1.72 -24.34
CA HIS A 119 2.55 2.49 -25.41
C HIS A 119 1.02 2.65 -25.29
N LYS A 120 0.35 1.81 -24.49
CA LYS A 120 -1.11 1.77 -24.34
C LYS A 120 -1.60 1.82 -22.89
N GLY A 121 -0.76 2.28 -21.96
CA GLY A 121 -1.08 2.32 -20.53
C GLY A 121 -0.05 1.53 -19.72
N ILE A 122 -0.48 0.95 -18.59
CA ILE A 122 0.42 0.25 -17.67
C ILE A 122 0.80 -1.11 -18.28
N ASP A 123 2.11 -1.33 -18.43
CA ASP A 123 2.67 -2.57 -18.95
C ASP A 123 2.88 -3.58 -17.82
N LEU A 124 1.92 -4.50 -17.68
CA LEU A 124 1.95 -5.53 -16.65
C LEU A 124 3.13 -6.51 -16.82
N SER A 125 3.70 -6.65 -18.02
CA SER A 125 4.86 -7.52 -18.22
C SER A 125 6.10 -7.02 -17.47
N LYS A 126 6.23 -5.69 -17.34
CA LYS A 126 7.32 -5.08 -16.56
C LYS A 126 7.16 -5.31 -15.07
N ILE A 127 5.94 -5.54 -14.57
CA ILE A 127 5.72 -5.87 -13.15
C ILE A 127 6.44 -7.17 -12.74
N CYS A 128 6.72 -8.08 -13.68
CA CYS A 128 7.53 -9.28 -13.41
C CYS A 128 9.01 -8.98 -13.11
N GLU A 129 9.47 -7.76 -13.37
CA GLU A 129 10.83 -7.29 -13.09
C GLU A 129 10.93 -6.52 -11.77
N LEU A 130 9.80 -6.33 -11.08
CA LEU A 130 9.72 -5.66 -9.79
C LEU A 130 10.41 -6.48 -8.70
N GLU A 131 11.42 -5.89 -8.07
CA GLU A 131 12.14 -6.48 -6.92
C GLU A 131 11.81 -5.78 -5.60
N GLY A 132 11.39 -4.51 -5.65
CA GLY A 132 11.09 -3.76 -4.44
C GLY A 132 10.39 -2.44 -4.69
N PHE A 133 10.28 -1.67 -3.61
CA PHE A 133 9.63 -0.36 -3.60
C PHE A 133 10.53 0.64 -2.89
N GLN A 134 10.49 1.88 -3.34
CA GLN A 134 11.17 2.99 -2.71
C GLN A 134 10.17 4.05 -2.27
N ARG A 135 10.38 4.58 -1.07
CA ARG A 135 9.62 5.70 -0.52
C ARG A 135 9.87 6.95 -1.35
N THR A 136 8.79 7.61 -1.78
CA THR A 136 8.85 8.93 -2.43
C THR A 136 8.34 10.02 -1.50
N SER A 137 8.50 11.29 -1.90
CA SER A 137 7.89 12.44 -1.21
C SER A 137 6.50 12.82 -1.77
N SER A 138 5.97 12.05 -2.73
CA SER A 138 4.73 12.37 -3.42
C SER A 138 3.54 11.68 -2.79
N CYS A 139 2.59 12.48 -2.31
CA CYS A 139 1.33 12.02 -1.74
C CYS A 139 0.15 12.56 -2.53
N ILE A 140 -0.95 11.80 -2.55
CA ILE A 140 -2.21 12.14 -3.21
C ILE A 140 -3.36 11.94 -2.23
N THR A 141 -4.45 12.67 -2.45
CA THR A 141 -5.72 12.45 -1.73
C THR A 141 -6.71 11.80 -2.67
N VAL A 142 -7.34 10.71 -2.23
CA VAL A 142 -8.31 9.95 -3.02
C VAL A 142 -9.59 9.69 -2.24
N ASP A 143 -10.70 9.53 -2.95
CA ASP A 143 -11.94 8.99 -2.39
C ASP A 143 -11.97 7.48 -2.63
N LEU A 144 -11.95 6.70 -1.54
CA LEU A 144 -11.91 5.24 -1.61
C LEU A 144 -13.22 4.63 -2.12
N ASN A 145 -14.32 5.39 -2.14
CA ASN A 145 -15.58 4.93 -2.72
C ASN A 145 -15.53 4.88 -4.27
N CYS A 146 -14.55 5.53 -4.90
CA CYS A 146 -14.38 5.50 -6.35
C CYS A 146 -13.74 4.20 -6.87
N PHE A 147 -13.20 3.36 -6.00
CA PHE A 147 -12.50 2.13 -6.38
C PHE A 147 -13.35 0.90 -6.11
N CYS A 148 -13.22 -0.09 -6.98
CA CYS A 148 -13.96 -1.34 -6.88
C CYS A 148 -13.15 -2.49 -6.30
N ALA A 149 -11.81 -2.38 -6.33
CA ALA A 149 -10.93 -3.40 -5.77
C ALA A 149 -9.70 -2.80 -5.13
N VAL A 150 -9.18 -3.52 -4.14
CA VAL A 150 -7.90 -3.29 -3.48
C VAL A 150 -7.16 -4.61 -3.41
N GLN A 151 -5.87 -4.59 -3.74
CA GLN A 151 -5.01 -5.78 -3.72
C GLN A 151 -3.75 -5.48 -2.92
N CYS A 152 -3.54 -6.22 -1.83
CA CYS A 152 -2.28 -6.26 -1.10
C CYS A 152 -1.20 -6.94 -1.96
N ILE A 153 -0.06 -6.28 -2.14
CA ILE A 153 1.04 -6.77 -2.98
C ILE A 153 2.15 -7.38 -2.14
N ALA A 154 2.65 -6.63 -1.14
CA ALA A 154 3.80 -7.04 -0.35
C ALA A 154 3.84 -6.36 1.02
N ASP A 155 4.53 -7.00 1.97
CA ASP A 155 5.00 -6.40 3.20
C ASP A 155 6.48 -6.07 3.05
N VAL A 156 6.82 -4.79 3.10
CA VAL A 156 8.18 -4.30 2.90
C VAL A 156 8.58 -3.33 4.01
N ASP A 157 9.89 -3.17 4.16
CA ASP A 157 10.51 -2.21 5.07
C ASP A 157 10.98 -1.02 4.23
N LEU A 158 10.33 0.13 4.41
CA LEU A 158 10.65 1.39 3.72
C LEU A 158 11.51 2.34 4.57
N ASN A 159 12.04 1.88 5.72
CA ASN A 159 12.76 2.69 6.71
C ASN A 159 12.01 3.97 7.08
N VAL A 160 10.73 3.85 7.44
CA VAL A 160 9.91 4.99 7.86
C VAL A 160 10.33 5.53 9.23
N CYS A 161 10.87 4.69 10.13
CA CYS A 161 11.28 5.06 11.50
C CYS A 161 12.61 5.85 11.60
N ASP A 162 13.29 6.21 10.50
CA ASP A 162 14.61 6.89 10.51
C ASP A 162 14.54 8.41 10.25
#